data_AF-A0A7I8EU86-F1
#
_entry.id   AF-A0A7I8EU86-F1
#
_cell.length_a   1.000
_cell.length_b   1.000
_cell.length_c   1.000
_cell.angle_alpha   90.00
_cell.angle_beta   90.00
_cell.angle_gamma   90.00
#
_symmetry.space_group_name_H-M   'P 1'
#
loop_
_entity.id
_entity.type
_entity.pdbx_description
1 polymer ?
#
loop_
_entity_poly.entity_id
_entity_poly.type
_entity_poly.pdbx_seq_one_letter_code
_entity_poly.pdbx_strand_id
1 'polypeptide(L)'
;MTPSEERRFGRQAMLKSLEKGWKTYLPHLAELSDEEQLAYAHMQGYLRVQDVLAHIIAWWESSMLRTRIRRSGQDAPAAGDVDAFNARAVAEYQAWTRQAVEEKFATTLTALEQFLKDIPEIIFENSHMYHWIEADVVDHYREHRPPNGPAL
;
A
#
# COMPACT_ATOMS: atom_id res chain seq x y z
N MET A 1 -22.59 -2.18 -19.03
CA MET A 1 -21.42 -1.29 -18.90
C MET A 1 -20.50 -1.60 -20.06
N THR A 2 -19.91 -0.60 -20.71
CA THR A 2 -18.95 -0.83 -21.80
C THR A 2 -17.57 -1.17 -21.23
N PRO A 3 -16.70 -1.84 -22.00
CA PRO A 3 -15.33 -2.09 -21.58
C PRO A 3 -14.57 -0.81 -21.20
N SER A 4 -14.84 0.31 -21.87
CA SER A 4 -14.25 1.63 -21.53
C SER A 4 -14.74 2.20 -20.20
N GLU A 5 -15.96 1.88 -19.79
CA GLU A 5 -16.52 2.29 -18.51
C GLU A 5 -15.95 1.42 -17.39
N GLU A 6 -15.93 0.08 -17.55
CA GLU A 6 -15.27 -0.87 -16.62
C GLU A 6 -13.81 -0.50 -16.33
N ARG A 7 -13.08 -0.07 -17.37
CA ARG A 7 -11.69 0.42 -17.28
C ARG A 7 -11.55 1.60 -16.32
N ARG A 8 -12.31 2.67 -16.56
CA ARG A 8 -12.31 3.89 -15.74
C ARG A 8 -12.70 3.60 -14.29
N PHE A 9 -13.56 2.61 -14.04
CA PHE A 9 -13.95 2.21 -12.69
C PHE A 9 -12.81 1.58 -11.90
N GLY A 10 -11.90 0.83 -12.54
CA GLY A 10 -10.77 0.19 -11.87
C GLY A 10 -9.76 1.18 -11.28
N ARG A 11 -9.28 2.12 -12.10
CA ARG A 11 -8.39 3.19 -11.63
C ARG A 11 -9.07 4.07 -10.57
N GLN A 12 -10.33 4.44 -10.81
CA GLN A 12 -11.08 5.28 -9.87
C GLN A 12 -11.30 4.59 -8.52
N ALA A 13 -11.52 3.27 -8.50
CA ALA A 13 -11.63 2.52 -7.25
C ALA A 13 -10.33 2.59 -6.43
N MET A 14 -9.18 2.40 -7.07
CA MET A 14 -7.88 2.50 -6.40
C MET A 14 -7.61 3.93 -5.91
N LEU A 15 -7.82 4.95 -6.74
CA LEU A 15 -7.64 6.35 -6.32
C LEU A 15 -8.59 6.73 -5.17
N LYS A 16 -9.82 6.20 -5.16
CA LYS A 16 -10.76 6.40 -4.06
C LYS A 16 -10.30 5.71 -2.78
N SER A 17 -9.67 4.54 -2.86
CA SER A 17 -9.07 3.88 -1.70
C SER A 17 -7.90 4.68 -1.11
N LEU A 18 -7.07 5.29 -1.97
CA LEU A 18 -6.01 6.20 -1.52
C LEU A 18 -6.62 7.39 -0.77
N GLU A 19 -7.62 8.04 -1.37
CA GLU A 19 -8.23 9.24 -0.81
C GLU A 19 -8.95 8.98 0.52
N LYS A 20 -9.76 7.93 0.58
CA LYS A 20 -10.59 7.65 1.77
C LYS A 20 -9.81 6.94 2.87
N GLY A 21 -8.94 6.00 2.50
CA GLY A 21 -8.22 5.16 3.44
C GLY A 21 -6.81 5.65 3.69
N TRP A 22 -5.94 5.56 2.69
CA TRP A 22 -4.51 5.77 2.93
C TRP A 22 -4.13 7.20 3.30
N LYS A 23 -4.79 8.22 2.73
CA LYS A 23 -4.53 9.63 3.09
C LYS A 23 -5.01 10.00 4.49
N THR A 24 -5.97 9.24 5.04
CA THR A 24 -6.47 9.44 6.41
C THR A 24 -5.81 8.49 7.42
N TYR A 25 -4.95 7.58 6.95
CA TYR A 25 -4.33 6.53 7.75
C TYR A 25 -3.49 7.09 8.91
N LEU A 26 -2.52 7.96 8.64
CA LEU A 26 -1.67 8.55 9.68
C LEU A 26 -2.47 9.42 10.67
N PRO A 27 -3.40 10.30 10.23
CA PRO A 27 -4.31 10.99 11.15
C PRO A 27 -5.06 10.05 12.10
N HIS A 28 -5.69 9.00 11.58
CA HIS A 28 -6.42 8.04 12.42
C HIS A 28 -5.50 7.30 13.38
N LEU A 29 -4.31 6.91 12.92
CA LEU A 29 -3.31 6.25 13.75
C LEU A 29 -2.83 7.14 14.90
N ALA A 30 -2.70 8.45 14.67
CA ALA A 30 -2.30 9.43 15.68
C ALA A 30 -3.40 9.76 16.71
N GLU A 31 -4.67 9.49 16.38
CA GLU A 31 -5.80 9.64 17.31
C GLU A 31 -5.88 8.50 18.33
N LEU A 32 -5.22 7.36 18.05
CA LEU A 32 -5.16 6.23 18.97
C LEU A 32 -4.20 6.54 20.12
N SER A 33 -4.55 6.08 21.32
CA SER A 33 -3.64 6.07 22.46
C SER A 33 -2.41 5.18 22.22
N ASP A 34 -1.33 5.38 22.97
CA ASP A 34 -0.11 4.55 22.86
C ASP A 34 -0.41 3.05 23.06
N GLU A 35 -1.34 2.71 23.96
CA GLU A 35 -1.77 1.34 24.21
C GLU A 35 -2.53 0.75 23.00
N GLU A 36 -3.46 1.51 22.41
CA GLU A 36 -4.19 1.09 21.22
C GLU A 36 -3.28 0.95 20.01
N GLN A 37 -2.31 1.85 19.85
CA GLN A 37 -1.28 1.77 18.83
C GLN A 37 -0.44 0.50 18.98
N LEU A 38 0.01 0.19 20.19
CA LEU A 38 0.78 -1.03 20.47
C LEU A 38 -0.06 -2.29 20.23
N ALA A 39 -1.31 -2.31 20.71
CA ALA A 39 -2.24 -3.41 20.49
C ALA A 39 -2.51 -3.64 18.99
N TYR A 40 -2.71 -2.55 18.24
CA TYR A 40 -2.85 -2.59 16.80
C TYR A 40 -1.59 -3.15 16.11
N ALA A 41 -0.39 -2.69 16.47
CA ALA A 41 0.85 -3.25 15.90
C ALA A 41 0.97 -4.76 16.16
N HIS A 42 0.71 -5.20 17.39
CA HIS A 42 0.78 -6.62 17.74
C HIS A 42 -0.27 -7.46 17.01
N MET A 43 -1.49 -6.94 16.85
CA MET A 43 -2.53 -7.60 16.04
C MET A 43 -2.10 -7.77 14.59
N GLN A 44 -1.34 -6.80 14.06
CA GLN A 44 -0.75 -6.86 12.72
C GLN A 44 0.53 -7.73 12.65
N GLY A 45 0.98 -8.31 13.77
CA GLY A 45 2.16 -9.17 13.83
C GLY A 45 3.48 -8.42 14.02
N TYR A 46 3.45 -7.14 14.40
CA TYR A 46 4.62 -6.27 14.53
C TYR A 46 4.79 -5.73 15.96
N LEU A 47 6.04 -5.47 16.37
CA LEU A 47 6.33 -4.96 17.71
C LEU A 47 6.04 -3.46 17.87
N ARG A 48 6.08 -2.71 16.77
CA ARG A 48 5.92 -1.26 16.76
C ARG A 48 5.05 -0.86 15.59
N VAL A 49 4.28 0.20 15.74
CA VAL A 49 3.43 0.69 14.64
C VAL A 49 4.28 1.14 13.44
N GLN A 50 5.50 1.67 13.64
CA GLN A 50 6.36 2.03 12.50
C GLN A 50 6.81 0.81 11.69
N ASP A 51 6.81 -0.40 12.27
CA ASP A 51 7.13 -1.62 11.52
C ASP A 51 5.96 -2.02 10.61
N VAL A 52 4.72 -1.75 11.02
CA VAL A 52 3.53 -1.85 10.15
C VAL A 52 3.65 -0.86 8.97
N LEU A 53 4.03 0.39 9.24
CA LEU A 53 4.22 1.40 8.19
C LEU A 53 5.34 0.99 7.23
N ALA A 54 6.47 0.50 7.73
CA ALA A 54 7.59 0.00 6.92
C ALA A 54 7.16 -1.14 5.99
N HIS A 55 6.37 -2.09 6.51
CA HIS A 55 5.78 -3.15 5.71
C HIS A 55 4.88 -2.59 4.59
N ILE A 56 4.00 -1.64 4.90
CA ILE A 56 3.10 -1.03 3.92
C ILE A 56 3.88 -0.32 2.81
N ILE A 57 4.88 0.48 3.18
CA ILE A 57 5.76 1.20 2.24
C ILE A 57 6.42 0.22 1.26
N ALA A 58 6.96 -0.89 1.77
CA ALA A 58 7.66 -1.87 0.95
C ALA A 58 6.75 -2.51 -0.10
N TRP A 59 5.49 -2.83 0.26
CA TRP A 59 4.53 -3.37 -0.70
C TRP A 59 4.16 -2.37 -1.80
N TRP A 60 3.97 -1.10 -1.48
CA TRP A 60 3.72 -0.08 -2.50
C TRP A 60 4.91 0.11 -3.45
N GLU A 61 6.13 0.18 -2.92
CA GLU A 61 7.34 0.31 -3.73
C GLU A 61 7.53 -0.90 -4.64
N SER A 62 7.29 -2.11 -4.10
CA SER A 62 7.32 -3.37 -4.85
C SER A 62 6.25 -3.38 -5.95
N SER A 63 5.02 -2.99 -5.65
CA SER A 63 3.91 -2.94 -6.61
C SER A 63 4.21 -1.99 -7.78
N MET A 64 4.69 -0.79 -7.47
CA MET A 64 5.11 0.19 -8.48
C MET A 64 6.27 -0.33 -9.33
N LEU A 65 7.31 -0.90 -8.72
CA LEU A 65 8.47 -1.44 -9.43
C LEU A 65 8.06 -2.56 -10.39
N ARG A 66 7.28 -3.52 -9.91
CA ARG A 66 6.88 -4.68 -10.70
C ARG A 66 5.93 -4.32 -11.82
N THR A 67 5.04 -3.36 -11.59
CA THR A 67 4.19 -2.81 -12.65
C THR A 67 5.03 -2.13 -13.74
N ARG A 68 6.10 -1.41 -13.37
CA ARG A 68 7.05 -0.85 -14.36
C ARG A 68 7.78 -1.92 -15.16
N ILE A 69 8.26 -2.99 -14.51
CA ILE A 69 8.95 -4.12 -15.17
C ILE A 69 8.00 -4.84 -16.15
N ARG A 70 6.78 -5.15 -15.73
CA ARG A 70 5.80 -5.79 -16.64
C ARG A 70 5.44 -4.91 -17.82
N ARG A 71 5.34 -3.59 -17.60
CA ARG A 71 5.09 -2.64 -18.69
C ARG A 71 6.23 -2.57 -19.70
N SER A 72 7.48 -2.84 -19.31
CA SER A 72 8.60 -2.94 -20.27
C SER A 72 8.64 -4.28 -21.01
N GLY A 73 7.62 -5.14 -20.85
CA GLY A 73 7.54 -6.45 -21.49
C GLY A 73 8.39 -7.52 -20.80
N GLN A 74 8.89 -7.25 -19.60
CA GLN A 74 9.69 -8.18 -18.82
C GLN A 74 8.86 -8.86 -17.75
N ASP A 75 9.24 -10.08 -17.37
CA ASP A 75 8.63 -10.76 -16.25
C ASP A 75 9.11 -10.14 -14.93
N ALA A 76 8.17 -9.60 -14.16
CA ALA A 76 8.48 -9.14 -12.81
C ALA A 76 8.74 -10.34 -11.89
N PRO A 77 9.80 -10.31 -11.08
CA PRO A 77 10.08 -11.40 -10.13
C PRO A 77 8.91 -11.57 -9.17
N ALA A 78 8.60 -12.81 -8.80
CA ALA A 78 7.61 -13.11 -7.77
C ALA A 78 8.01 -12.49 -6.42
N ALA A 79 7.08 -12.35 -5.48
CA ALA A 79 7.40 -11.88 -4.11
C ALA A 79 8.43 -12.79 -3.43
N GLY A 80 8.51 -14.04 -3.89
CA GLY A 80 9.38 -15.05 -3.30
C GLY A 80 8.85 -15.38 -1.92
N ASP A 81 9.76 -15.51 -0.97
CA ASP A 81 9.44 -15.65 0.45
C ASP A 81 8.91 -14.31 1.01
N VAL A 82 7.60 -14.27 1.26
CA VAL A 82 6.88 -13.10 1.78
C VAL A 82 7.33 -12.75 3.19
N ASP A 83 7.64 -13.75 4.02
CA ASP A 83 8.09 -13.52 5.40
C ASP A 83 9.48 -12.89 5.39
N ALA A 84 10.38 -13.40 4.54
CA ALA A 84 11.70 -12.80 4.34
C ALA A 84 11.61 -11.39 3.73
N PHE A 85 10.65 -11.14 2.84
CA PHE A 85 10.39 -9.80 2.32
C PHE A 85 9.95 -8.82 3.42
N ASN A 86 8.97 -9.21 4.23
CA ASN A 86 8.46 -8.39 5.34
C ASN A 86 9.54 -8.14 6.39
N ALA A 87 10.33 -9.16 6.76
CA ALA A 87 11.42 -9.03 7.71
C ALA A 87 12.51 -8.06 7.23
N ARG A 88 12.84 -8.09 5.93
CA ARG A 88 13.79 -7.13 5.33
C ARG A 88 13.25 -5.70 5.36
N ALA A 89 11.97 -5.51 5.04
CA ALA A 89 11.34 -4.20 5.11
C ALA A 89 11.45 -3.63 6.53
N VAL A 90 11.10 -4.41 7.56
CA VAL A 90 11.23 -3.95 8.97
C VAL A 90 12.69 -3.65 9.33
N ALA A 91 13.63 -4.52 8.92
CA ALA A 91 15.05 -4.33 9.22
C ALA A 91 15.62 -3.03 8.61
N GLU A 92 15.20 -2.66 7.39
CA GLU A 92 15.64 -1.44 6.71
C GLU A 92 15.31 -0.16 7.50
N TYR A 93 14.15 -0.16 8.16
CA TYR A 93 13.66 0.99 8.94
C TYR A 93 13.90 0.83 10.45
N GLN A 94 14.58 -0.23 10.90
CA GLN A 94 14.69 -0.54 12.33
C GLN A 94 15.33 0.60 13.14
N ALA A 95 16.35 1.25 12.58
CA ALA A 95 17.08 2.36 13.18
C ALA A 95 16.41 3.73 12.96
N TRP A 96 15.31 3.80 12.20
CA TRP A 96 14.63 5.06 11.90
C TRP A 96 13.76 5.49 13.08
N THR A 97 13.61 6.80 13.23
CA THR A 97 12.63 7.37 14.15
C THR A 97 11.22 7.15 13.61
N ARG A 98 10.23 7.16 14.51
CA ARG A 98 8.81 7.10 14.15
C ARG A 98 8.46 8.14 13.07
N GLN A 99 8.84 9.40 13.32
CA GLN A 99 8.59 10.51 12.42
C GLN A 99 9.18 10.28 11.02
N ALA A 100 10.43 9.80 10.93
CA ALA A 100 11.06 9.56 9.63
C ALA A 100 10.34 8.47 8.82
N VAL A 101 9.80 7.44 9.48
CA VAL A 101 8.99 6.41 8.81
C VAL A 101 7.65 6.97 8.34
N GLU A 102 6.99 7.82 9.14
CA GLU A 102 5.75 8.50 8.74
C GLU A 102 5.95 9.46 7.55
N GLU A 103 7.07 10.20 7.53
CA GLU A 103 7.44 11.06 6.40
C GLU A 103 7.69 10.24 5.13
N LYS A 104 8.37 9.09 5.25
CA LYS A 104 8.56 8.15 4.14
C LYS A 104 7.24 7.57 3.66
N PHE A 105 6.33 7.22 4.58
CA PHE A 105 4.98 6.75 4.25
C PHE A 105 4.23 7.78 3.41
N ALA A 106 4.16 9.03 3.86
CA ALA A 106 3.46 10.10 3.16
C ALA A 106 4.06 10.39 1.78
N THR A 107 5.39 10.37 1.68
CA THR A 107 6.11 10.54 0.41
C THR A 107 5.82 9.39 -0.56
N THR A 108 5.82 8.16 -0.06
CA THR A 108 5.58 6.97 -0.88
C THR A 108 4.12 6.88 -1.32
N LEU A 109 3.17 7.26 -0.46
CA LEU A 109 1.75 7.37 -0.82
C LEU A 109 1.54 8.39 -1.94
N THR A 110 2.20 9.54 -1.85
CA THR A 110 2.17 10.57 -2.90
C THR A 110 2.71 10.02 -4.22
N ALA A 111 3.83 9.28 -4.17
CA ALA A 111 4.41 8.64 -5.35
C ALA A 111 3.50 7.56 -5.94
N LEU A 112 2.83 6.76 -5.10
CA LEU A 112 1.85 5.76 -5.51
C LEU A 112 0.63 6.41 -6.18
N GLU A 113 0.08 7.48 -5.61
CA GLU A 113 -1.03 8.20 -6.21
C GLU A 113 -0.66 8.74 -7.59
N GLN A 114 0.51 9.37 -7.71
CA GLN A 114 0.99 9.89 -8.98
C GLN A 114 1.21 8.73 -9.99
N PHE A 115 1.79 7.63 -9.53
CA PHE A 115 1.97 6.43 -10.35
C PHE A 115 0.65 5.90 -10.91
N LEU A 116 -0.38 5.76 -10.08
CA LEU A 116 -1.71 5.31 -10.51
C LEU A 116 -2.40 6.29 -11.46
N LYS A 117 -2.09 7.59 -11.39
CA LYS A 117 -2.55 8.60 -12.35
C LYS A 117 -1.81 8.52 -13.69
N ASP A 118 -0.53 8.14 -13.67
CA ASP A 118 0.32 8.17 -14.87
C ASP A 118 0.32 6.86 -15.65
N ILE A 119 0.03 5.72 -15.03
CA ILE A 119 0.01 4.45 -15.77
C ILE A 119 -1.11 4.44 -16.83
N PRO A 120 -0.84 3.92 -18.04
CA PRO A 120 -1.85 3.84 -19.09
C PRO A 120 -3.07 3.02 -18.67
N GLU A 121 -4.26 3.43 -19.10
CA GLU A 121 -5.52 2.75 -18.73
C GLU A 121 -5.54 1.27 -19.13
N ILE A 122 -4.88 0.91 -20.23
CA ILE A 122 -4.72 -0.46 -20.73
C ILE A 122 -4.11 -1.42 -19.69
N ILE A 123 -3.38 -0.90 -18.69
CA ILE A 123 -2.86 -1.73 -17.60
C ILE A 123 -4.00 -2.33 -16.77
N PHE A 124 -5.09 -1.59 -16.55
CA PHE A 124 -6.27 -2.06 -15.83
C PHE A 124 -7.17 -2.98 -16.67
N GLU A 125 -6.92 -3.11 -17.97
CA GLU A 125 -7.59 -4.09 -18.83
C GLU A 125 -6.99 -5.50 -18.68
N ASN A 126 -5.73 -5.59 -18.26
CA ASN A 126 -5.13 -6.86 -17.94
C ASN A 126 -5.60 -7.30 -16.56
N SER A 127 -6.46 -8.32 -16.50
CA SER A 127 -7.06 -8.80 -15.24
C SER A 127 -6.00 -9.15 -14.20
N HIS A 128 -4.88 -9.76 -14.59
CA HIS A 128 -3.81 -10.08 -13.65
C HIS A 128 -3.14 -8.83 -13.08
N MET A 129 -2.91 -7.80 -13.91
CA MET A 129 -2.36 -6.52 -13.44
C MET A 129 -3.36 -5.75 -12.56
N TYR A 130 -4.63 -5.74 -12.94
CA TYR A 130 -5.70 -5.11 -12.17
C TYR A 130 -5.81 -5.71 -10.77
N HIS A 131 -6.04 -7.03 -10.67
CA HIS A 131 -6.23 -7.69 -9.37
C HIS A 131 -5.00 -7.57 -8.48
N TRP A 132 -3.81 -7.52 -9.09
CA TRP A 132 -2.59 -7.31 -8.34
C TRP A 132 -2.52 -5.90 -7.73
N ILE A 133 -2.70 -4.86 -8.54
CA ILE A 133 -2.66 -3.49 -8.01
C ILE A 133 -3.82 -3.30 -7.01
N GLU A 134 -4.97 -3.94 -7.23
CA GLU A 134 -6.09 -3.93 -6.29
C GLU A 134 -5.72 -4.60 -4.96
N ALA A 135 -5.06 -5.75 -4.99
CA ALA A 135 -4.61 -6.44 -3.79
C ALA A 135 -3.64 -5.58 -2.97
N ASP A 136 -2.64 -4.98 -3.62
CA ASP A 136 -1.59 -4.18 -2.96
C ASP A 136 -2.09 -2.80 -2.48
N VAL A 137 -3.26 -2.35 -2.92
CA VAL A 137 -3.76 -0.99 -2.61
C VAL A 137 -5.07 -1.02 -1.85
N VAL A 138 -6.06 -1.80 -2.30
CA VAL A 138 -7.40 -1.85 -1.70
C VAL A 138 -7.47 -2.90 -0.62
N ASP A 139 -7.10 -4.15 -0.93
CA ASP A 139 -7.19 -5.23 0.05
C ASP A 139 -6.14 -5.06 1.14
N HIS A 140 -4.95 -4.59 0.79
CA HIS A 140 -3.91 -4.25 1.74
C HIS A 140 -4.35 -3.19 2.77
N TYR A 141 -5.13 -2.20 2.33
CA TYR A 141 -5.73 -1.25 3.28
C TYR A 141 -6.72 -1.95 4.20
N ARG A 142 -7.59 -2.82 3.67
CA ARG A 142 -8.60 -3.51 4.48
C ARG A 142 -7.95 -4.38 5.56
N GLU A 143 -6.86 -5.04 5.23
CA GLU A 143 -6.07 -5.88 6.14
C GLU A 143 -5.39 -5.05 7.25
N HIS A 144 -4.79 -3.93 6.87
CA HIS A 144 -4.04 -3.07 7.81
C HIS A 144 -4.82 -1.85 8.28
N ARG A 145 -6.14 -1.81 8.11
CA ARG A 145 -6.93 -0.65 8.49
C ARG A 145 -6.74 -0.33 9.98
N PRO A 146 -6.45 0.93 10.36
CA PRO A 146 -6.42 1.33 11.76
C PRO A 146 -7.78 1.04 12.41
N PRO A 147 -7.86 0.72 13.73
CA PRO A 147 -9.12 0.35 14.37
C PRO A 147 -10.23 1.40 14.24
N ASN A 148 -9.86 2.68 14.22
CA ASN A 148 -10.73 3.84 14.02
C ASN A 148 -10.79 4.33 12.55
N GLY A 149 -10.14 3.65 11.61
CA GLY A 149 -10.08 4.04 10.21
C GLY A 149 -11.37 3.73 9.43
N PRO A 150 -11.67 4.50 8.36
CA PRO A 150 -12.88 4.32 7.56
C PRO A 150 -12.84 3.00 6.78
N ALA A 151 -14.01 2.38 6.58
CA ALA A 151 -14.17 1.27 5.64
C ALA A 151 -14.15 1.79 4.18
N LEU A 152 -13.68 0.94 3.25
CA LEU A 152 -13.62 1.22 1.81
C LEU A 152 -14.79 0.65 1.03
#